data_AF-A0A7R9T100-F1
#
_entry.id   AF-A0A7R9T100-F1
#
_cell.length_a   1.000
_cell.length_b   1.000
_cell.length_c   1.000
_cell.angle_alpha   90.00
_cell.angle_beta   90.00
_cell.angle_gamma   90.00
#
_symmetry.space_group_name_H-M   'P 1'
#
loop_
_entity.id
_entity.type
_entity.pdbx_description
1 polymer ?
#
loop_
_entity_poly.entity_id
_entity_poly.type
_entity_poly.pdbx_seq_one_letter_code
_entity_poly.pdbx_strand_id
1 'polypeptide(L)'
;MAHDADDGDVVRLNALLSKWREPKMQRVLPRLVIPDATNRANSGVSLEHAHGIAMSICEDGFNENHDVPVVVRERARDMLKSDAYRRWEAFSRANARVLPEVSARTWASRRWAYATLGSSHLNLALKLIEYDVPSVFERRWERSRRIRYGDALTRDAGLREAIVNGLPSVVLRSETPPEARREISLMLNRAEDVGFRINERGEAVRVRDGGDEIKELTVFEALSRTLDSEELSSLARIKYGLDLDDAEAGYVADAAANTASLRSRL
;
A
#
# COMPACT_ATOMS: atom_id res chain seq x y z
N MET A 1 23.62 -12.34 -18.94
CA MET A 1 22.37 -12.15 -19.71
C MET A 1 21.19 -11.77 -18.82
N ALA A 2 20.71 -12.59 -17.88
CA ALA A 2 19.65 -12.17 -16.94
C ALA A 2 20.12 -11.03 -16.01
N HIS A 3 21.32 -11.19 -15.43
CA HIS A 3 21.93 -10.19 -14.54
C HIS A 3 22.14 -8.80 -15.19
N ASP A 4 22.43 -8.75 -16.50
CA ASP A 4 22.65 -7.49 -17.24
C ASP A 4 21.33 -6.76 -17.51
N ALA A 5 20.24 -7.50 -17.71
CA ALA A 5 18.90 -6.93 -17.88
C ALA A 5 18.37 -6.36 -16.56
N ASP A 6 18.62 -7.05 -15.45
CA ASP A 6 18.21 -6.63 -14.11
C ASP A 6 18.99 -5.39 -13.63
N ASP A 7 20.27 -5.27 -13.99
CA ASP A 7 21.04 -4.04 -13.78
C ASP A 7 20.52 -2.88 -14.65
N GLY A 8 20.04 -3.19 -15.85
CA GLY A 8 19.31 -2.26 -16.71
C GLY A 8 18.06 -1.68 -16.05
N ASP A 9 17.28 -2.52 -15.36
CA ASP A 9 16.07 -2.11 -14.62
C ASP A 9 16.43 -1.14 -13.47
N VAL A 10 17.47 -1.41 -12.67
CA VAL A 10 17.90 -0.49 -11.60
C VAL A 10 18.37 0.86 -12.16
N VAL A 11 19.16 0.85 -13.23
CA VAL A 11 19.64 2.09 -13.89
C VAL A 11 18.46 2.88 -14.46
N ARG A 12 17.52 2.20 -15.11
CA ARG A 12 16.33 2.82 -15.70
C ARG A 12 15.42 3.43 -14.64
N LEU A 13 15.20 2.73 -13.52
CA LEU A 13 14.40 3.26 -12.41
C LEU A 13 15.06 4.51 -11.82
N ASN A 14 16.36 4.46 -11.56
CA ASN A 14 17.09 5.63 -11.05
C ASN A 14 17.05 6.83 -12.02
N ALA A 15 17.12 6.59 -13.32
CA ALA A 15 16.96 7.66 -14.32
C ALA A 15 15.57 8.31 -14.27
N LEU A 16 14.51 7.50 -14.14
CA LEU A 16 13.14 7.98 -13.99
C LEU A 16 12.94 8.74 -12.68
N LEU A 17 13.41 8.19 -11.56
CA LEU A 17 13.33 8.84 -10.25
C LEU A 17 14.10 10.16 -10.27
N SER A 18 15.34 10.19 -10.77
CA SER A 18 16.16 11.40 -10.88
C SER A 18 15.47 12.49 -11.71
N LYS A 19 14.85 12.11 -12.84
CA LYS A 19 14.12 13.05 -13.70
C LYS A 19 12.92 13.68 -13.00
N TRP A 20 12.14 12.89 -12.25
CA TRP A 20 10.81 13.28 -11.80
C TRP A 20 10.69 13.62 -10.31
N ARG A 21 11.66 13.20 -9.48
CA ARG A 21 11.62 13.43 -8.05
C ARG A 21 11.82 14.89 -7.68
N GLU A 22 11.25 15.27 -6.54
CA GLU A 22 11.65 16.46 -5.80
C GLU A 22 13.07 16.29 -5.26
N PRO A 23 13.86 17.36 -5.11
CA PRO A 23 15.29 17.25 -4.77
C PRO A 23 15.61 16.56 -3.45
N LYS A 24 14.67 16.54 -2.50
CA LYS A 24 14.86 15.98 -1.16
C LYS A 24 13.80 14.93 -0.88
N MET A 25 14.21 13.91 -0.12
CA MET A 25 13.29 13.02 0.60
C MET A 25 12.35 13.86 1.46
N GLN A 26 11.09 13.46 1.53
CA GLN A 26 10.08 14.15 2.33
C GLN A 26 9.36 13.13 3.20
N ARG A 27 8.96 13.55 4.40
CA ARG A 27 8.08 12.74 5.22
C ARG A 27 6.64 12.92 4.78
N VAL A 28 5.98 11.81 4.46
CA VAL A 28 4.62 11.78 3.95
C VAL A 28 3.73 11.06 4.95
N LEU A 29 2.66 11.73 5.38
CA LEU A 29 1.69 11.16 6.31
C LEU A 29 0.84 10.10 5.60
N PRO A 30 0.75 8.85 6.12
CA PRO A 30 -0.03 7.79 5.48
C PRO A 30 -1.48 8.20 5.21
N ARG A 31 -2.15 8.92 6.13
CA ARG A 31 -3.50 9.48 5.95
C ARG A 31 -3.69 10.45 4.77
N LEU A 32 -2.62 10.96 4.18
CA LEU A 32 -2.64 11.84 3.00
C LEU A 32 -2.30 11.11 1.68
N VAL A 33 -2.12 9.80 1.73
CA VAL A 33 -1.75 8.95 0.59
C VAL A 33 -2.95 8.15 0.11
N ILE A 34 -3.17 8.00 -1.20
CA ILE A 34 -4.07 7.01 -1.79
C ILE A 34 -3.33 6.21 -2.85
N PRO A 35 -3.80 5.01 -3.23
CA PRO A 35 -3.22 4.27 -4.35
C PRO A 35 -3.28 5.09 -5.64
N ASP A 36 -2.18 5.13 -6.40
CA ASP A 36 -2.18 5.78 -7.71
C ASP A 36 -3.02 4.96 -8.71
N ALA A 37 -3.73 5.67 -9.59
CA ALA A 37 -4.59 5.09 -10.63
C ALA A 37 -3.85 4.20 -11.64
N THR A 38 -2.55 4.41 -11.81
CA THR A 38 -1.68 3.71 -12.75
C THR A 38 -1.00 2.49 -12.14
N ASN A 39 -1.07 2.33 -10.82
CA ASN A 39 -0.57 1.15 -10.12
C ASN A 39 -1.57 0.00 -10.26
N ARG A 40 -1.10 -1.16 -10.75
CA ARG A 40 -1.87 -2.40 -11.01
C ARG A 40 -3.23 -2.15 -11.68
N ALA A 41 -3.19 -2.15 -13.03
CA ALA A 41 -4.35 -1.96 -13.89
C ALA A 41 -5.58 -2.77 -13.37
N ASN A 42 -6.56 -2.04 -12.83
CA ASN A 42 -7.91 -2.49 -12.43
C ASN A 42 -8.13 -3.27 -11.12
N SER A 43 -7.12 -3.68 -10.34
CA SER A 43 -7.38 -4.60 -9.22
C SER A 43 -7.49 -3.93 -7.83
N GLY A 44 -6.93 -2.73 -7.63
CA GLY A 44 -6.98 -2.05 -6.32
C GLY A 44 -6.02 -2.65 -5.29
N VAL A 45 -6.04 -2.15 -4.05
CA VAL A 45 -5.18 -2.65 -2.95
C VAL A 45 -5.90 -3.81 -2.26
N SER A 46 -5.20 -4.92 -2.00
CA SER A 46 -5.74 -6.02 -1.17
C SER A 46 -5.92 -5.54 0.27
N LEU A 47 -7.17 -5.49 0.73
CA LEU A 47 -7.49 -5.06 2.09
C LEU A 47 -7.00 -6.08 3.11
N GLU A 48 -7.21 -7.37 2.87
CA GLU A 48 -6.74 -8.46 3.74
C GLU A 48 -5.24 -8.45 3.91
N HIS A 49 -4.47 -8.20 2.84
CA HIS A 49 -3.02 -8.10 2.96
C HIS A 49 -2.60 -6.90 3.80
N ALA A 50 -3.27 -5.74 3.66
CA ALA A 50 -3.01 -4.59 4.53
C ALA A 50 -3.36 -4.87 6.00
N HIS A 51 -4.46 -5.58 6.28
CA HIS A 51 -4.76 -6.04 7.64
C HIS A 51 -3.73 -7.06 8.14
N GLY A 52 -3.20 -7.92 7.26
CA GLY A 52 -2.13 -8.86 7.58
C GLY A 52 -0.84 -8.16 8.00
N ILE A 53 -0.44 -7.11 7.27
CA ILE A 53 0.68 -6.23 7.64
C ILE A 53 0.40 -5.55 8.99
N ALA A 54 -0.82 -5.01 9.19
CA ALA A 54 -1.17 -4.36 10.45
C ALA A 54 -1.11 -5.33 11.64
N MET A 55 -1.51 -6.59 11.47
CA MET A 55 -1.36 -7.63 12.50
C MET A 55 0.10 -7.95 12.77
N SER A 56 0.93 -8.16 11.73
CA SER A 56 2.36 -8.42 11.92
C SER A 56 3.04 -7.25 12.66
N ILE A 57 2.70 -5.99 12.35
CA ILE A 57 3.20 -4.84 13.11
C ILE A 57 2.76 -4.91 14.59
N CYS A 58 1.55 -5.38 14.88
CA CYS A 58 1.08 -5.51 16.27
C CYS A 58 1.75 -6.65 17.05
N GLU A 59 2.13 -7.72 16.36
CA GLU A 59 2.74 -8.93 16.95
C GLU A 59 4.27 -8.80 17.03
N ASP A 60 4.90 -8.39 15.95
CA ASP A 60 6.34 -8.40 15.73
C ASP A 60 7.00 -7.03 15.94
N GLY A 61 6.22 -5.95 15.89
CA GLY A 61 6.71 -4.57 15.90
C GLY A 61 6.90 -3.98 14.50
N PHE A 62 7.07 -2.65 14.44
CA PHE A 62 7.26 -1.92 13.19
C PHE A 62 8.72 -2.02 12.72
N ASN A 63 8.90 -2.47 11.47
CA ASN A 63 10.20 -2.50 10.84
C ASN A 63 10.57 -1.12 10.27
N GLU A 64 11.52 -0.43 10.89
CA GLU A 64 12.04 0.86 10.39
C GLU A 64 12.78 0.74 9.05
N ASN A 65 13.24 -0.46 8.69
CA ASN A 65 13.87 -0.78 7.40
C ASN A 65 12.84 -1.21 6.32
N HIS A 66 11.59 -0.77 6.45
CA HIS A 66 10.56 -1.03 5.44
C HIS A 66 10.92 -0.42 4.07
N ASP A 67 10.22 -0.88 3.02
CA ASP A 67 10.37 -0.28 1.68
C ASP A 67 10.00 1.20 1.69
N VAL A 68 10.93 2.03 1.20
CA VAL A 68 10.73 3.49 1.08
C VAL A 68 9.62 3.76 0.06
N PRO A 69 8.49 4.40 0.46
CA PRO A 69 7.41 4.69 -0.45
C PRO A 69 7.84 5.65 -1.57
N VAL A 70 7.37 5.38 -2.78
CA VAL A 70 7.44 6.30 -3.91
C VAL A 70 6.04 6.83 -4.17
N VAL A 71 5.88 8.15 -4.10
CA VAL A 71 4.57 8.81 -4.20
C VAL A 71 4.63 9.98 -5.18
N VAL A 72 3.52 10.26 -5.85
CA VAL A 72 3.36 11.46 -6.66
C VAL A 72 2.59 12.50 -5.87
N ARG A 73 3.13 13.72 -5.79
CA ARG A 73 2.50 14.84 -5.10
C ARG A 73 1.49 15.52 -6.00
N GLU A 74 0.29 15.74 -5.48
CA GLU A 74 -0.74 16.54 -6.11
C GLU A 74 -1.21 17.63 -5.15
N ARG A 75 -1.73 18.74 -5.69
CA ARG A 75 -2.47 19.70 -4.85
C ARG A 75 -3.70 18.99 -4.29
N ALA A 76 -3.93 19.10 -2.98
CA ALA A 76 -5.02 18.34 -2.34
C ALA A 76 -6.38 18.63 -3.00
N ARG A 77 -6.66 19.90 -3.33
CA ARG A 77 -7.88 20.32 -4.03
C ARG A 77 -8.07 19.70 -5.43
N ASP A 78 -6.96 19.38 -6.11
CA ASP A 78 -6.98 18.81 -7.45
C ASP A 78 -7.10 17.27 -7.34
N MET A 79 -6.43 16.66 -6.35
CA MET A 79 -6.61 15.24 -6.02
C MET A 79 -8.05 14.91 -5.63
N LEU A 80 -8.71 15.75 -4.83
CA LEU A 80 -10.13 15.57 -4.44
C LEU A 80 -11.09 15.53 -5.63
N LYS A 81 -10.70 16.08 -6.79
CA LYS A 81 -11.49 16.06 -8.03
C LYS A 81 -11.10 14.92 -8.96
N SER A 82 -10.04 14.18 -8.64
CA SER A 82 -9.49 13.13 -9.50
C SER A 82 -10.31 11.84 -9.47
N ASP A 83 -10.20 11.07 -10.55
CA ASP A 83 -10.80 9.73 -10.66
C ASP A 83 -10.18 8.74 -9.66
N ALA A 84 -8.92 8.94 -9.29
CA ALA A 84 -8.25 8.15 -8.26
C ALA A 84 -8.95 8.33 -6.90
N TYR A 85 -9.20 9.59 -6.50
CA TYR A 85 -9.89 9.88 -5.25
C TYR A 85 -11.32 9.35 -5.26
N ARG A 86 -12.09 9.57 -6.34
CA ARG A 86 -13.48 9.07 -6.44
C ARG A 86 -13.57 7.55 -6.30
N ARG A 87 -12.66 6.81 -6.94
CA ARG A 87 -12.60 5.34 -6.82
C ARG A 87 -12.21 4.92 -5.41
N TRP A 88 -11.22 5.59 -4.82
CA TRP A 88 -10.77 5.28 -3.47
C TRP A 88 -11.83 5.61 -2.41
N GLU A 89 -12.56 6.71 -2.55
CA GLU A 89 -13.69 7.06 -1.70
C GLU A 89 -14.81 6.01 -1.78
N ALA A 90 -15.18 5.59 -3.01
CA ALA A 90 -16.17 4.53 -3.21
C ALA A 90 -15.71 3.20 -2.57
N PHE A 91 -14.44 2.84 -2.73
CA PHE A 91 -13.84 1.66 -2.10
C PHE A 91 -13.86 1.76 -0.56
N SER A 92 -13.46 2.90 0.01
CA SER A 92 -13.53 3.13 1.46
C SER A 92 -14.94 3.06 2.01
N ARG A 93 -15.93 3.59 1.28
CA ARG A 93 -17.33 3.55 1.68
C ARG A 93 -17.88 2.12 1.66
N ALA A 94 -17.57 1.36 0.62
CA ALA A 94 -17.97 -0.05 0.51
C ALA A 94 -17.38 -0.92 1.64
N ASN A 95 -16.23 -0.52 2.21
CA ASN A 95 -15.51 -1.25 3.23
C ASN A 95 -15.49 -0.54 4.61
N ALA A 96 -16.44 0.36 4.87
CA ALA A 96 -16.40 1.28 6.02
C ALA A 96 -16.34 0.59 7.41
N ARG A 97 -16.68 -0.69 7.49
CA ARG A 97 -16.60 -1.47 8.73
C ARG A 97 -15.16 -1.78 9.16
N VAL A 98 -14.26 -1.94 8.19
CA VAL A 98 -12.90 -2.45 8.39
C VAL A 98 -11.84 -1.50 7.79
N LEU A 99 -12.27 -0.41 7.16
CA LEU A 99 -11.40 0.58 6.55
C LEU A 99 -11.85 1.99 6.93
N PRO A 100 -10.94 2.88 7.35
CA PRO A 100 -11.33 4.23 7.74
C PRO A 100 -11.84 5.03 6.52
N GLU A 101 -12.81 5.90 6.78
CA GLU A 101 -13.36 6.78 5.76
C GLU A 101 -12.30 7.76 5.25
N VAL A 102 -12.23 7.91 3.93
CA VAL A 102 -11.39 8.94 3.31
C VAL A 102 -12.19 10.23 3.25
N SER A 103 -12.11 11.01 4.31
CA SER A 103 -12.82 12.28 4.36
C SER A 103 -12.10 13.38 3.59
N ALA A 104 -12.83 14.06 2.71
CA ALA A 104 -12.36 15.30 2.09
C ALA A 104 -11.95 16.35 3.15
N ARG A 105 -12.52 16.31 4.36
CA ARG A 105 -12.15 17.21 5.46
C ARG A 105 -10.70 17.04 5.89
N THR A 106 -10.19 15.81 5.92
CA THR A 106 -8.79 15.50 6.27
C THR A 106 -7.82 16.19 5.31
N TRP A 107 -8.25 16.41 4.07
CA TRP A 107 -7.41 16.92 2.98
C TRP A 107 -7.71 18.37 2.62
N ALA A 108 -8.89 18.89 2.96
CA ALA A 108 -9.34 20.24 2.59
C ALA A 108 -8.45 21.35 3.14
N SER A 109 -7.87 21.14 4.32
CA SER A 109 -6.91 22.08 4.94
C SER A 109 -5.45 21.83 4.54
N ARG A 110 -5.19 20.77 3.75
CA ARG A 110 -3.84 20.37 3.36
C ARG A 110 -3.49 21.00 2.01
N ARG A 111 -2.25 21.44 1.89
CA ARG A 111 -1.72 21.93 0.62
C ARG A 111 -1.54 20.79 -0.39
N TRP A 112 -1.10 19.63 0.10
CA TRP A 112 -0.67 18.50 -0.72
C TRP A 112 -1.39 17.22 -0.30
N ALA A 113 -1.65 16.36 -1.29
CA ALA A 113 -2.05 14.97 -1.16
C ALA A 113 -1.16 14.12 -2.07
N TYR A 114 -1.17 12.80 -1.88
CA TYR A 114 -0.19 11.93 -2.51
C TYR A 114 -0.84 10.68 -3.11
N ALA A 115 -0.35 10.27 -4.27
CA ALA A 115 -0.71 9.00 -4.90
C ALA A 115 0.49 8.04 -4.87
N THR A 116 0.38 6.88 -4.24
CA THR A 116 1.50 5.93 -4.11
C THR A 116 1.64 5.03 -5.34
N LEU A 117 2.88 4.94 -5.84
CA LEU A 117 3.32 4.02 -6.91
C LEU A 117 3.92 2.71 -6.36
N GLY A 118 4.22 2.67 -5.06
CA GLY A 118 4.79 1.52 -4.34
C GLY A 118 4.58 1.66 -2.82
N SER A 119 4.52 0.52 -2.12
CA SER A 119 4.19 0.44 -0.67
C SER A 119 2.76 0.90 -0.33
N SER A 120 1.79 0.60 -1.21
CA SER A 120 0.38 0.97 -0.99
C SER A 120 -0.24 0.23 0.20
N HIS A 121 0.05 -1.07 0.37
CA HIS A 121 -0.44 -1.85 1.50
C HIS A 121 0.16 -1.42 2.83
N LEU A 122 1.45 -1.04 2.88
CA LEU A 122 2.06 -0.47 4.07
C LEU A 122 1.37 0.83 4.49
N ASN A 123 1.18 1.77 3.55
CA ASN A 123 0.45 3.01 3.83
C ASN A 123 -0.98 2.75 4.31
N LEU A 124 -1.64 1.71 3.77
CA LEU A 124 -2.96 1.31 4.21
C LEU A 124 -2.92 0.72 5.63
N ALA A 125 -2.01 -0.20 5.91
CA ALA A 125 -1.83 -0.81 7.23
C ALA A 125 -1.60 0.24 8.33
N LEU A 126 -0.78 1.26 8.05
CA LEU A 126 -0.56 2.36 8.98
C LEU A 126 -1.82 3.18 9.25
N LYS A 127 -2.71 3.34 8.27
CA LYS A 127 -4.03 3.95 8.51
C LYS A 127 -4.94 3.03 9.33
N LEU A 128 -4.95 1.72 9.07
CA LEU A 128 -5.74 0.78 9.86
C LEU A 128 -5.36 0.87 11.35
N ILE A 129 -4.05 0.99 11.63
CA ILE A 129 -3.49 1.23 12.96
C ILE A 129 -3.86 2.60 13.52
N GLU A 130 -3.67 3.68 12.75
CA GLU A 130 -3.96 5.05 13.17
C GLU A 130 -5.42 5.23 13.63
N TYR A 131 -6.36 4.61 12.92
CA TYR A 131 -7.79 4.72 13.18
C TYR A 131 -8.35 3.59 14.04
N ASP A 132 -7.51 2.62 14.45
CA ASP A 132 -7.89 1.46 15.27
C ASP A 132 -9.17 0.76 14.77
N VAL A 133 -9.24 0.53 13.45
CA VAL A 133 -10.43 -0.07 12.83
C VAL A 133 -10.52 -1.57 13.14
N PRO A 134 -11.74 -2.15 13.14
CA PRO A 134 -11.91 -3.59 13.27
C PRO A 134 -11.10 -4.37 12.23
N SER A 135 -10.50 -5.47 12.66
CA SER A 135 -9.79 -6.39 11.76
C SER A 135 -10.78 -7.16 10.89
N VAL A 136 -10.46 -7.35 9.60
CA VAL A 136 -11.18 -8.33 8.75
C VAL A 136 -11.09 -9.76 9.30
N PHE A 137 -10.13 -10.03 10.19
CA PHE A 137 -9.92 -11.33 10.82
C PHE A 137 -10.62 -11.49 12.19
N GLU A 138 -11.38 -10.49 12.66
CA GLU A 138 -11.97 -10.44 14.01
C GLU A 138 -12.95 -11.59 14.32
N ARG A 139 -13.61 -12.18 13.32
CA ARG A 139 -14.57 -13.29 13.54
C ARG A 139 -13.94 -14.63 13.91
N ARG A 140 -12.69 -14.87 13.51
CA ARG A 140 -12.01 -16.17 13.65
C ARG A 140 -11.25 -16.29 14.97
N TRP A 141 -10.76 -15.16 15.50
CA TRP A 141 -10.21 -15.15 16.84
C TRP A 141 -11.38 -15.25 17.82
N GLU A 142 -11.34 -16.28 18.65
CA GLU A 142 -12.27 -16.55 19.74
C GLU A 142 -12.74 -15.24 20.39
N ARG A 143 -14.05 -15.09 20.69
CA ARG A 143 -14.72 -13.83 21.15
C ARG A 143 -14.00 -13.11 22.32
N SER A 144 -13.01 -13.74 22.93
CA SER A 144 -12.09 -13.29 23.97
C SER A 144 -10.91 -12.42 23.49
N ARG A 145 -10.52 -12.41 22.21
CA ARG A 145 -9.37 -11.64 21.70
C ARG A 145 -9.75 -10.70 20.55
N ARG A 146 -10.28 -9.53 20.92
CA ARG A 146 -10.46 -8.42 19.99
C ARG A 146 -9.10 -7.87 19.58
N ILE A 147 -8.77 -7.92 18.28
CA ILE A 147 -7.56 -7.28 17.75
C ILE A 147 -7.77 -5.76 17.79
N ARG A 148 -6.89 -5.06 18.50
CA ARG A 148 -6.88 -3.59 18.61
C ARG A 148 -5.57 -3.10 18.02
N TYR A 149 -5.61 -2.65 16.77
CA TYR A 149 -4.40 -2.17 16.09
C TYR A 149 -3.78 -0.96 16.81
N GLY A 150 -4.63 -0.12 17.41
CA GLY A 150 -4.20 1.06 18.17
C GLY A 150 -3.29 0.73 19.36
N ASP A 151 -3.32 -0.49 19.90
CA ASP A 151 -2.44 -0.89 20.99
C ASP A 151 -0.96 -0.90 20.56
N ALA A 152 -0.67 -1.10 19.27
CA ALA A 152 0.69 -1.01 18.74
C ALA A 152 1.27 0.40 18.88
N LEU A 153 0.45 1.45 18.73
CA LEU A 153 0.91 2.85 18.87
C LEU A 153 1.48 3.14 20.25
N THR A 154 0.98 2.48 21.30
CA THR A 154 1.45 2.72 22.67
C THR A 154 2.79 2.03 22.94
N ARG A 155 3.02 0.87 22.31
CA ARG A 155 4.19 0.01 22.53
C ARG A 155 5.37 0.34 21.62
N ASP A 156 5.09 0.88 20.43
CA ASP A 156 6.10 1.07 19.38
C ASP A 156 6.31 2.57 19.08
N ALA A 157 7.52 3.06 19.40
CA ALA A 157 7.89 4.45 19.17
C ALA A 157 8.14 4.75 17.68
N GLY A 158 8.74 3.82 16.93
CA GLY A 158 9.02 3.96 15.50
C GLY A 158 7.73 4.00 14.68
N LEU A 159 6.77 3.15 15.02
CA LEU A 159 5.42 3.16 14.45
C LEU A 159 4.70 4.49 14.68
N ARG A 160 4.78 5.00 15.92
CA ARG A 160 4.16 6.27 16.29
C ARG A 160 4.80 7.43 15.52
N GLU A 161 6.12 7.42 15.39
CA GLU A 161 6.87 8.38 14.59
C GLU A 161 6.45 8.32 13.10
N ALA A 162 6.30 7.12 12.54
CA ALA A 162 5.84 6.90 11.17
C ALA A 162 4.41 7.44 10.92
N ILE A 163 3.49 7.27 11.87
CA ILE A 163 2.10 7.71 11.74
C ILE A 163 1.96 9.22 11.99
N VAL A 164 2.60 9.75 13.03
CA VAL A 164 2.46 11.16 13.45
C VAL A 164 3.22 12.09 12.51
N ASN A 165 4.47 11.74 12.19
CA ASN A 165 5.39 12.59 11.45
C ASN A 165 5.58 12.15 9.99
N GLY A 166 5.14 10.93 9.64
CA GLY A 166 5.14 10.41 8.27
C GLY A 166 6.30 9.48 7.96
N LEU A 167 6.18 8.78 6.83
CA LEU A 167 7.24 7.90 6.31
C LEU A 167 8.20 8.70 5.41
N PRO A 168 9.53 8.52 5.54
CA PRO A 168 10.48 9.00 4.55
C PRO A 168 10.11 8.44 3.17
N SER A 169 9.87 9.32 2.20
CA SER A 169 9.35 8.94 0.89
C SER A 169 10.05 9.69 -0.24
N VAL A 170 10.18 9.01 -1.38
CA VAL A 170 10.53 9.65 -2.65
C VAL A 170 9.27 10.31 -3.20
N VAL A 171 9.30 11.63 -3.32
CA VAL A 171 8.16 12.41 -3.83
C VAL A 171 8.42 12.82 -5.27
N LEU A 172 7.60 12.33 -6.19
CA LEU A 172 7.56 12.76 -7.59
C LEU A 172 6.69 14.01 -7.75
N ARG A 173 7.05 14.86 -8.71
CA ARG A 173 6.34 16.10 -8.99
C ARG A 173 4.98 15.84 -9.64
N SER A 174 4.05 16.78 -9.51
CA SER A 174 2.68 16.65 -10.05
C SER A 174 2.67 16.45 -11.57
N GLU A 175 3.62 17.05 -12.28
CA GLU A 175 3.74 16.94 -13.74
C GLU A 175 4.35 15.61 -14.22
N THR A 176 4.68 14.67 -13.33
CA THR A 176 5.12 13.34 -13.74
C THR A 176 4.00 12.67 -14.54
N PRO A 177 4.25 12.30 -15.81
CA PRO A 177 3.19 11.86 -16.70
C PRO A 177 2.76 10.41 -16.41
N PRO A 178 1.52 10.03 -16.73
CA PRO A 178 0.96 8.72 -16.38
C PRO A 178 1.81 7.52 -16.85
N GLU A 179 2.43 7.62 -18.03
CA GLU A 179 3.31 6.58 -18.56
C GLU A 179 4.56 6.38 -17.69
N ALA A 180 5.16 7.45 -17.18
CA ALA A 180 6.29 7.37 -16.28
C ALA A 180 5.87 6.84 -14.90
N ARG A 181 4.70 7.25 -14.40
CA ARG A 181 4.12 6.71 -13.14
C ARG A 181 3.91 5.20 -13.23
N ARG A 182 3.33 4.73 -14.34
CA ARG A 182 3.10 3.31 -14.62
C ARG A 182 4.41 2.54 -14.71
N GLU A 183 5.39 3.04 -15.44
CA GLU A 183 6.71 2.40 -15.58
C GLU A 183 7.40 2.27 -14.23
N ILE A 184 7.47 3.36 -13.45
CA ILE A 184 8.04 3.34 -12.09
C ILE A 184 7.30 2.33 -11.21
N SER A 185 5.97 2.34 -11.23
CA SER A 185 5.16 1.43 -10.42
C SER A 185 5.40 -0.04 -10.77
N LEU A 186 5.49 -0.37 -12.07
CA LEU A 186 5.81 -1.74 -12.52
C LEU A 186 7.18 -2.20 -12.04
N MET A 187 8.19 -1.32 -12.10
CA MET A 187 9.54 -1.64 -11.65
C MET A 187 9.60 -1.82 -10.13
N LEU A 188 8.92 -0.95 -9.36
CA LEU A 188 8.83 -1.09 -7.90
C LEU A 188 8.13 -2.38 -7.46
N ASN A 189 7.11 -2.83 -8.20
CA ASN A 189 6.45 -4.10 -7.93
C ASN A 189 7.35 -5.33 -8.20
N ARG A 190 8.41 -5.17 -9.00
CA ARG A 190 9.41 -6.21 -9.32
C ARG A 190 10.68 -6.09 -8.48
N ALA A 191 10.69 -5.26 -7.43
CA ALA A 191 11.89 -4.94 -6.67
C ALA A 191 12.62 -6.17 -6.12
N GLU A 192 11.88 -7.16 -5.61
CA GLU A 192 12.48 -8.40 -5.11
C GLU A 192 12.93 -9.35 -6.22
N ASP A 193 12.13 -9.52 -7.28
CA ASP A 193 12.49 -10.37 -8.43
C ASP A 193 13.82 -9.92 -9.05
N VAL A 194 14.04 -8.60 -9.08
CA VAL A 194 15.25 -7.96 -9.59
C VAL A 194 16.32 -7.82 -8.48
N GLY A 195 15.98 -8.00 -7.20
CA GLY A 195 16.92 -7.92 -6.08
C GLY A 195 17.43 -6.51 -5.79
N PHE A 196 16.54 -5.51 -5.75
CA PHE A 196 16.87 -4.14 -5.37
C PHE A 196 15.93 -3.58 -4.30
N ARG A 197 16.38 -2.52 -3.63
CA ARG A 197 15.55 -1.71 -2.72
C ARG A 197 15.80 -0.23 -2.93
N ILE A 198 14.86 0.61 -2.50
CA ILE A 198 15.09 2.06 -2.43
C ILE A 198 15.80 2.39 -1.11
N ASN A 199 16.96 3.04 -1.19
CA ASN A 199 17.73 3.45 -0.02
C ASN A 199 17.22 4.78 0.57
N GLU A 200 17.84 5.22 1.66
CA GLU A 200 17.52 6.49 2.36
C GLU A 200 17.73 7.75 1.52
N ARG A 201 18.48 7.65 0.41
CA ARG A 201 18.68 8.74 -0.56
C ARG A 201 17.61 8.74 -1.66
N GLY A 202 16.68 7.79 -1.62
CA GLY A 202 15.64 7.64 -2.63
C GLY A 202 16.17 7.09 -3.95
N GLU A 203 17.21 6.25 -3.89
CA GLU A 203 17.86 5.62 -5.04
C GLU A 203 17.65 4.10 -4.98
N ALA A 204 17.36 3.49 -6.12
CA ALA A 204 17.32 2.05 -6.26
C ALA A 204 18.75 1.49 -6.19
N VAL A 205 18.99 0.58 -5.26
CA VAL A 205 20.28 -0.08 -5.05
C VAL A 205 20.08 -1.59 -5.00
N ARG A 206 20.99 -2.34 -5.63
CA ARG A 206 21.00 -3.81 -5.53
C ARG A 206 21.22 -4.21 -4.07
N VAL A 207 20.39 -5.14 -3.59
CA VAL A 207 20.67 -5.87 -2.36
C VAL A 207 21.74 -6.89 -2.75
N ARG A 208 22.98 -6.71 -2.26
CA ARG A 208 24.05 -7.67 -2.53
C ARG A 208 23.97 -8.78 -1.49
N ASP A 209 23.92 -10.02 -1.96
CA ASP A 209 24.03 -11.23 -1.13
C ASP A 209 25.37 -11.20 -0.37
N GLY A 210 25.36 -10.75 0.89
CA GLY A 210 26.58 -10.80 1.71
C GLY A 210 26.75 -9.75 2.82
N GLY A 211 25.69 -9.20 3.42
CA GLY A 211 25.89 -8.28 4.55
C GLY A 211 24.68 -8.08 5.46
N ASP A 212 23.49 -8.02 4.89
CA ASP A 212 22.23 -8.11 5.64
C ASP A 212 21.64 -9.48 5.32
N GLU A 213 21.27 -10.25 6.36
CA GLU A 213 20.68 -11.58 6.20
C GLU A 213 19.62 -11.55 5.10
N ILE A 214 19.82 -12.33 4.03
CA ILE A 214 18.75 -12.65 3.08
C ILE A 214 17.74 -13.40 3.92
N LYS A 215 16.74 -12.70 4.43
CA LYS A 215 15.67 -13.32 5.18
C LYS A 215 14.97 -14.22 4.18
N GLU A 216 15.13 -15.54 4.33
CA GLU A 216 14.38 -16.51 3.52
C GLU A 216 12.90 -16.14 3.66
N LEU A 217 12.33 -15.63 2.57
CA LEU A 217 10.94 -15.23 2.56
C LEU A 217 10.09 -16.48 2.74
N THR A 218 9.10 -16.38 3.60
CA THR A 218 8.03 -17.38 3.63
C THR A 218 7.35 -17.39 2.25
N VAL A 219 6.84 -18.55 1.83
CA VAL A 219 6.07 -18.69 0.56
C VAL A 219 4.99 -17.61 0.43
N PHE A 220 4.40 -17.21 1.56
CA PHE A 220 3.44 -16.12 1.60
C PHE A 220 4.05 -14.77 1.18
N GLU A 221 5.20 -14.39 1.74
CA GLU A 221 5.83 -13.10 1.45
C GLU A 221 6.25 -13.01 -0.01
N ALA A 222 6.79 -14.10 -0.57
CA ALA A 222 7.17 -14.18 -1.98
C ALA A 222 5.96 -14.04 -2.92
N LEU A 223 4.90 -14.82 -2.68
CA LEU A 223 3.67 -14.73 -3.49
C LEU A 223 2.96 -13.39 -3.31
N SER A 224 3.01 -12.78 -2.12
CA SER A 224 2.25 -11.57 -1.84
C SER A 224 2.60 -10.35 -2.70
N ARG A 225 3.77 -10.38 -3.34
CA ARG A 225 4.33 -9.26 -4.10
C ARG A 225 4.08 -9.36 -5.61
N THR A 226 3.87 -10.58 -6.12
CA THR A 226 3.63 -10.85 -7.55
C THR A 226 2.16 -10.97 -7.90
N LEU A 227 1.34 -11.49 -6.98
CA LEU A 227 -0.09 -11.72 -7.17
C LEU A 227 -0.87 -10.41 -7.34
N ASP A 228 -1.92 -10.42 -8.17
CA ASP A 228 -2.87 -9.30 -8.21
C ASP A 228 -3.64 -9.17 -6.88
N SER A 229 -4.47 -8.14 -6.73
CA SER A 229 -5.13 -7.89 -5.44
C SER A 229 -6.18 -8.94 -5.06
N GLU A 230 -6.85 -9.59 -6.01
CA GLU A 230 -7.84 -10.64 -5.73
C GLU A 230 -7.13 -11.93 -5.31
N GLU A 231 -6.08 -12.29 -6.05
CA GLU A 231 -5.19 -13.41 -5.75
C GLU A 231 -4.49 -13.20 -4.40
N LEU A 232 -3.98 -12.00 -4.14
CA LEU A 232 -3.34 -11.61 -2.88
C LEU A 232 -4.32 -11.65 -1.70
N SER A 233 -5.55 -11.22 -1.91
CA SER A 233 -6.60 -11.33 -0.90
C SER A 233 -6.91 -12.80 -0.60
N SER A 234 -6.93 -13.65 -1.62
CA SER A 234 -7.11 -15.10 -1.46
C SER A 234 -5.93 -15.74 -0.71
N LEU A 235 -4.69 -15.37 -1.03
CA LEU A 235 -3.51 -15.82 -0.31
C LEU A 235 -3.52 -15.36 1.16
N ALA A 236 -3.92 -14.12 1.43
CA ALA A 236 -4.08 -13.61 2.79
C ALA A 236 -5.15 -14.40 3.55
N ARG A 237 -6.29 -14.71 2.92
CA ARG A 237 -7.31 -15.59 3.49
C ARG A 237 -6.74 -16.95 3.84
N ILE A 238 -5.96 -17.58 2.96
CA ILE A 238 -5.33 -18.88 3.22
C ILE A 238 -4.35 -18.80 4.40
N LYS A 239 -3.42 -17.82 4.40
CA LYS A 239 -2.42 -17.68 5.49
C LYS A 239 -3.07 -17.47 6.85
N TYR A 240 -4.08 -16.63 6.91
CA TYR A 240 -4.77 -16.30 8.16
C TYR A 240 -5.98 -17.23 8.43
N GLY A 241 -6.20 -18.22 7.56
CA GLY A 241 -7.21 -19.27 7.67
C GLY A 241 -8.66 -18.79 7.52
N LEU A 242 -8.96 -17.69 6.82
CA LEU A 242 -10.34 -17.28 6.59
C LEU A 242 -11.10 -18.28 5.69
N ASP A 243 -12.30 -18.67 6.11
CA ASP A 243 -13.26 -19.34 5.22
C ASP A 243 -13.84 -18.30 4.24
N LEU A 244 -14.18 -18.70 3.01
CA LEU A 244 -14.69 -17.82 1.96
C LEU A 244 -15.95 -17.06 2.43
N ASP A 245 -16.84 -17.76 3.13
CA ASP A 245 -18.08 -17.21 3.68
C ASP A 245 -17.84 -16.13 4.77
N ASP A 246 -16.77 -16.26 5.55
CA ASP A 246 -16.40 -15.30 6.59
C ASP A 246 -15.69 -14.06 6.02
N ALA A 247 -14.90 -14.24 4.96
CA ALA A 247 -14.32 -13.14 4.21
C ALA A 247 -15.41 -12.31 3.54
N GLU A 248 -16.34 -12.95 2.81
CA GLU A 248 -17.50 -12.29 2.20
C GLU A 248 -18.40 -11.60 3.24
N ALA A 249 -18.54 -12.18 4.44
CA ALA A 249 -19.28 -11.57 5.54
C ALA A 249 -18.62 -10.31 6.13
N GLY A 250 -17.30 -10.13 5.94
CA GLY A 250 -16.58 -8.88 6.19
C GLY A 250 -16.83 -7.81 5.12
N TYR A 251 -17.23 -8.23 3.91
CA TYR A 251 -17.47 -7.41 2.71
C TYR A 251 -18.93 -7.05 2.40
N VAL A 252 -19.89 -7.33 3.29
CA VAL A 252 -21.35 -7.18 2.98
C VAL A 252 -21.77 -5.69 3.02
N ALA A 253 -22.43 -5.06 2.04
CA ALA A 253 -23.09 -5.51 0.80
C ALA A 253 -23.08 -4.39 -0.27
N ASP A 254 -22.75 -4.75 -1.53
CA ASP A 254 -23.33 -4.27 -2.82
C ASP A 254 -22.40 -4.44 -4.04
N ALA A 255 -21.53 -5.46 -4.06
CA ALA A 255 -20.95 -5.93 -5.32
C ALA A 255 -22.02 -6.44 -6.31
N ALA A 256 -23.22 -6.77 -5.82
CA ALA A 256 -24.37 -7.17 -6.64
C ALA A 256 -24.99 -6.03 -7.47
N ALA A 257 -24.70 -4.75 -7.18
CA ALA A 257 -25.24 -3.63 -7.95
C ALA A 257 -24.52 -3.42 -9.31
N ASN A 258 -23.25 -3.83 -9.44
CA ASN A 258 -22.49 -3.65 -10.68
C ASN A 258 -22.68 -4.78 -11.70
N THR A 259 -23.06 -5.99 -11.28
CA THR A 259 -23.38 -7.10 -12.20
C THR A 259 -24.80 -7.04 -12.75
N ALA A 260 -25.75 -6.42 -12.03
CA ALA A 260 -27.12 -6.24 -12.52
C ALA A 260 -27.23 -5.18 -13.64
N SER A 261 -26.36 -4.16 -13.66
CA SER A 261 -26.37 -3.12 -14.70
C SER A 261 -25.83 -3.60 -16.06
N LEU A 262 -25.06 -4.69 -16.09
CA LEU A 262 -24.51 -5.26 -17.33
C LEU A 262 -25.44 -6.29 -17.99
N ARG A 263 -26.38 -6.87 -17.23
CA ARG A 263 -27.37 -7.81 -17.77
C ARG A 263 -28.66 -7.18 -18.27
N SER A 264 -28.88 -5.87 -18.04
CA SER A 264 -30.05 -5.13 -18.54
C SER A 264 -29.78 -4.34 -19.82
N ARG A 265 -28.60 -4.52 -20.44
CA ARG A 265 -28.20 -3.89 -21.71
C ARG A 265 -27.70 -4.87 -22.78
N LEU A 266 -28.03 -6.15 -22.63
CA LEU A 266 -27.99 -7.17 -23.68
C LEU A 266 -29.42 -7.69 -23.88
#